data_AF-A0A958ISD0-F1
#
_entry.id   AF-A0A958ISD0-F1
#
_cell.length_a   1.000
_cell.length_b   1.000
_cell.length_c   1.000
_cell.angle_alpha   90.00
_cell.angle_beta   90.00
_cell.angle_gamma   90.00
#
_symmetry.space_group_name_H-M   'P 1'
#
loop_
_entity.id
_entity.type
_entity.pdbx_description
1 polymer ?
#
loop_
_entity_poly.entity_id
_entity_poly.type
_entity_poly.pdbx_seq_one_letter_code
_entity_poly.pdbx_strand_id
1 'polypeptide(L)'
;LAAGRPDIIIMQHAPARLEYDGFPGYPLHPLSLQIQVAEQLSGKPVAAVTVNHEAMPREQVPMVCDTIHKITGRPTFDVLRDGPEGLVEALKRYIKPVKR
;
A
#
# COMPACT_ATOMS: atom_id res chain seq x y z
N LEU A 1 9.32 2.54 -11.55
CA LEU A 1 10.03 1.45 -10.82
C LEU A 1 11.49 1.34 -11.25
N ALA A 2 11.81 1.10 -12.52
CA ALA A 2 13.20 0.94 -12.98
C ALA A 2 14.12 2.13 -12.68
N ALA A 3 13.71 3.36 -13.03
CA ALA A 3 14.54 4.56 -12.78
C ALA A 3 14.72 4.88 -11.29
N GLY A 4 13.67 4.65 -10.48
CA GLY A 4 13.71 4.90 -9.05
C GLY A 4 14.56 3.90 -8.26
N ARG A 5 14.90 2.74 -8.84
CA ARG A 5 15.69 1.66 -8.22
C ARG A 5 15.35 1.44 -6.74
N PRO A 6 14.06 1.27 -6.37
CA PRO A 6 13.67 1.20 -4.98
C PRO A 6 14.30 -0.01 -4.29
N ASP A 7 14.53 0.07 -2.99
CA ASP A 7 14.82 -1.11 -2.17
C ASP A 7 13.55 -1.80 -1.67
N ILE A 8 12.47 -1.03 -1.54
CA ILE A 8 11.14 -1.45 -1.13
C ILE A 8 10.07 -0.59 -1.78
N ILE A 9 8.83 -1.09 -1.83
CA ILE A 9 7.66 -0.38 -2.34
C ILE A 9 6.63 -0.22 -1.22
N ILE A 10 6.02 0.95 -1.12
CA ILE A 10 4.80 1.18 -0.33
C ILE A 10 3.67 1.34 -1.33
N MET A 11 2.66 0.46 -1.27
CA MET A 11 1.55 0.46 -2.22
C MET A 11 0.36 1.22 -1.63
N GLN A 12 -0.07 2.30 -2.28
CA GLN A 12 -1.29 3.00 -1.88
C GLN A 12 -2.51 2.36 -2.56
N HIS A 13 -3.53 1.97 -1.79
CA HIS A 13 -4.78 1.41 -2.30
C HIS A 13 -6.00 2.22 -1.85
N ALA A 14 -6.94 2.49 -2.76
CA ALA A 14 -8.21 3.20 -2.52
C ALA A 14 -9.38 2.19 -2.58
N PRO A 15 -9.88 1.66 -1.44
CA PRO A 15 -10.78 0.50 -1.44
C PRO A 15 -12.18 0.78 -2.02
N ALA A 16 -12.66 2.03 -1.91
CA ALA A 16 -13.95 2.44 -2.49
C ALA A 16 -13.89 2.66 -4.01
N ARG A 17 -12.70 2.55 -4.62
CA ARG A 17 -12.51 2.84 -6.04
C ARG A 17 -12.77 1.61 -6.90
N LEU A 18 -13.72 1.73 -7.83
CA LEU A 18 -14.12 0.64 -8.73
C LEU A 18 -13.31 0.60 -10.03
N GLU A 19 -12.84 1.76 -10.50
CA GLU A 19 -12.14 1.92 -11.78
C GLU A 19 -10.87 2.75 -11.62
N TYR A 20 -9.94 2.63 -12.57
CA TYR A 20 -8.74 3.48 -12.56
C TYR A 20 -9.13 4.94 -12.84
N ASP A 21 -8.57 5.83 -12.04
CA ASP A 21 -8.80 7.27 -12.21
C ASP A 21 -8.27 7.74 -13.58
N GLY A 22 -9.11 8.44 -14.33
CA GLY A 22 -8.85 8.81 -15.73
C GLY A 22 -9.12 7.72 -16.77
N PHE A 23 -9.62 6.54 -16.40
CA PHE A 23 -9.93 5.44 -17.33
C PHE A 23 -11.35 4.87 -17.11
N PRO A 24 -12.42 5.60 -17.48
CA PRO A 24 -13.80 5.15 -17.32
C PRO A 24 -14.06 3.80 -18.02
N GLY A 25 -14.74 2.89 -17.34
CA GLY A 25 -15.02 1.54 -17.84
C GLY A 25 -13.85 0.57 -17.69
N TYR A 26 -12.73 0.97 -17.08
CA TYR A 26 -11.58 0.09 -16.84
C TYR A 26 -11.51 -0.31 -15.36
N PRO A 27 -11.93 -1.54 -15.00
CA PRO A 27 -12.02 -1.97 -13.60
C PRO A 27 -10.66 -1.96 -12.91
N LEU A 28 -10.68 -1.58 -11.63
CA LEU A 28 -9.50 -1.67 -10.79
C LEU A 28 -9.15 -3.15 -10.57
N HIS A 29 -7.92 -3.54 -10.91
CA HIS A 29 -7.46 -4.90 -10.69
C HIS A 29 -7.45 -5.25 -9.17
N PRO A 30 -7.62 -6.53 -8.79
CA PRO A 30 -7.46 -6.95 -7.40
C PRO A 30 -6.11 -6.52 -6.82
N LEU A 31 -6.10 -6.07 -5.56
CA LEU A 31 -4.88 -5.57 -4.91
C LEU A 31 -3.73 -6.59 -4.90
N SER A 32 -4.04 -7.88 -4.74
CA SER A 32 -3.04 -8.97 -4.78
C SER A 32 -2.31 -9.03 -6.13
N LEU A 33 -3.03 -8.85 -7.24
CA LEU A 33 -2.45 -8.80 -8.58
C LEU A 33 -1.58 -7.55 -8.75
N GLN A 34 -2.04 -6.39 -8.28
CA GLN A 34 -1.25 -5.15 -8.33
C GLN A 34 0.07 -5.29 -7.57
N ILE A 35 0.04 -5.89 -6.38
CA ILE A 35 1.24 -6.20 -5.58
C ILE A 35 2.16 -7.12 -6.37
N GLN A 36 1.64 -8.24 -6.88
CA GLN A 36 2.42 -9.21 -7.65
C GLN A 36 3.14 -8.55 -8.83
N VAL A 37 2.43 -7.73 -9.62
CA VAL A 37 3.00 -7.03 -10.77
C VAL A 37 4.10 -6.05 -10.32
N ALA A 38 3.87 -5.28 -9.26
CA ALA A 38 4.86 -4.34 -8.74
C ALA A 38 6.15 -5.07 -8.28
N GLU A 39 6.01 -6.19 -7.58
CA GLU A 39 7.15 -7.00 -7.12
C GLU A 39 7.90 -7.64 -8.29
N GLN A 40 7.18 -8.21 -9.28
CA GLN A 40 7.78 -8.83 -10.45
C GLN A 40 8.52 -7.81 -11.34
N LEU A 41 7.94 -6.63 -11.56
CA LEU A 41 8.56 -5.59 -12.39
C LEU A 41 9.77 -4.92 -11.73
N SER A 42 9.78 -4.85 -10.40
CA SER A 42 10.87 -4.19 -9.66
C SER A 42 11.96 -5.15 -9.16
N GLY A 43 11.62 -6.43 -8.94
CA GLY A 43 12.44 -7.37 -8.19
C GLY A 43 12.55 -7.02 -6.70
N LYS A 44 11.62 -6.21 -6.17
CA LYS A 44 11.65 -5.63 -4.82
C LYS A 44 10.31 -5.85 -4.11
N PRO A 45 10.31 -6.04 -2.78
CA PRO A 45 9.08 -6.35 -2.07
C PRO A 45 8.18 -5.11 -1.94
N VAL A 46 6.87 -5.35 -1.97
CA VAL A 46 5.90 -4.41 -1.38
C VAL A 46 5.95 -4.60 0.13
N ALA A 47 6.52 -3.63 0.84
CA ALA A 47 6.77 -3.72 2.27
C ALA A 47 5.54 -3.36 3.13
N ALA A 48 4.64 -2.53 2.61
CA ALA A 48 3.42 -2.11 3.29
C ALA A 48 2.37 -1.64 2.28
N VAL A 49 1.11 -1.62 2.72
CA VAL A 49 -0.01 -0.99 2.01
C VAL A 49 -0.47 0.25 2.78
N THR A 50 -0.77 1.34 2.08
CA THR A 50 -1.43 2.50 2.67
C THR A 50 -2.82 2.69 2.08
N VAL A 51 -3.80 3.01 2.91
CA VAL A 51 -5.19 3.18 2.48
C VAL A 51 -5.46 4.66 2.19
N ASN A 52 -6.10 4.92 1.06
CA ASN A 52 -6.85 6.17 0.84
C ASN A 52 -8.31 5.88 1.20
N HIS A 53 -8.81 6.52 2.25
CA HIS A 53 -10.17 6.34 2.76
C HIS A 53 -11.23 7.25 2.12
N GLU A 54 -10.91 7.92 1.01
CA GLU A 54 -11.91 8.67 0.24
C GLU A 54 -13.15 7.82 -0.06
N ALA A 55 -14.32 8.45 0.02
CA ALA A 55 -15.63 7.82 -0.15
C ALA A 55 -15.92 6.65 0.80
N MET A 56 -15.22 6.56 1.94
CA MET A 56 -15.50 5.59 3.01
C MET A 56 -15.89 6.28 4.33
N PRO A 57 -16.84 5.73 5.10
CA PRO A 57 -17.06 6.15 6.48
C PRO A 57 -15.82 5.88 7.34
N ARG A 58 -15.46 6.84 8.20
CA ARG A 58 -14.22 6.80 8.99
C ARG A 58 -14.19 5.60 9.96
N GLU A 59 -15.36 5.14 10.38
CA GLU A 59 -15.56 4.01 11.28
C GLU A 59 -15.27 2.67 10.60
N GLN A 60 -15.34 2.60 9.26
CA GLN A 60 -15.05 1.38 8.50
C GLN A 60 -13.57 1.20 8.22
N VAL A 61 -12.78 2.29 8.25
CA VAL A 61 -11.34 2.28 7.93
C VAL A 61 -10.56 1.20 8.70
N PRO A 62 -10.71 1.02 10.03
CA PRO A 62 -10.01 -0.03 10.76
C PRO A 62 -10.28 -1.44 10.22
N MET A 63 -11.54 -1.75 9.92
CA MET A 63 -11.95 -3.06 9.41
C MET A 63 -11.42 -3.31 8.00
N VAL A 64 -11.40 -2.27 7.16
CA VAL A 64 -10.81 -2.33 5.82
C VAL A 64 -9.29 -2.53 5.88
N CYS A 65 -8.58 -1.80 6.75
CA CYS A 65 -7.14 -1.99 6.96
C CYS A 65 -6.82 -3.41 7.44
N ASP A 66 -7.59 -3.96 8.40
CA ASP A 66 -7.44 -5.34 8.88
C ASP A 66 -7.72 -6.36 7.78
N THR A 67 -8.75 -6.15 6.97
CA THR A 67 -9.07 -7.01 5.83
C THR A 67 -7.93 -7.02 4.81
N ILE A 68 -7.43 -5.84 4.42
CA ILE A 68 -6.30 -5.72 3.50
C ILE A 68 -5.04 -6.38 4.07
N HIS A 69 -4.78 -6.20 5.37
CA HIS A 69 -3.68 -6.87 6.05
C HIS A 69 -3.80 -8.39 5.94
N LYS A 70 -4.98 -8.94 6.23
CA LYS A 70 -5.25 -10.40 6.17
C LYS A 70 -5.11 -10.97 4.76
N ILE A 71 -5.63 -10.29 3.73
CA ILE A 71 -5.59 -10.80 2.35
C ILE A 71 -4.21 -10.66 1.70
N THR A 72 -3.44 -9.62 2.08
CA THR A 72 -2.13 -9.35 1.46
C THR A 72 -0.95 -9.86 2.28
N GLY A 73 -1.14 -10.08 3.57
CA GLY A 73 -0.05 -10.35 4.53
C GLY A 73 0.88 -9.16 4.75
N ARG A 74 0.55 -7.95 4.26
CA ARG A 74 1.37 -6.74 4.40
C ARG A 74 0.83 -5.84 5.50
N PRO A 75 1.71 -5.21 6.32
CA PRO A 75 1.29 -4.14 7.22
C PRO A 75 0.47 -3.09 6.47
N THR A 76 -0.69 -2.72 7.01
CA THR A 76 -1.63 -1.81 6.33
C THR A 76 -1.98 -0.64 7.24
N PHE A 77 -1.90 0.57 6.70
CA PHE A 77 -2.07 1.80 7.48
C PHE A 77 -2.90 2.83 6.72
N ASP A 78 -3.69 3.60 7.45
CA ASP A 78 -4.23 4.86 6.94
C ASP A 78 -3.44 6.02 7.55
N VAL A 79 -2.45 6.51 6.81
CA VAL A 79 -1.51 7.52 7.32
C VAL A 79 -2.13 8.90 7.46
N LEU A 80 -3.24 9.18 6.75
CA LEU A 80 -3.96 10.46 6.87
C LEU A 80 -4.89 10.47 8.08
N ARG A 81 -5.43 9.31 8.45
CA ARG A 81 -6.31 9.16 9.63
C ARG A 81 -5.51 9.00 10.92
N ASP A 82 -4.51 8.12 10.92
CA ASP A 82 -3.86 7.60 12.13
C ASP A 82 -2.41 8.09 12.30
N GLY A 83 -1.88 8.81 11.31
CA GLY A 83 -0.47 9.26 11.28
C GLY A 83 0.49 8.23 10.69
N PRO A 84 1.73 8.64 10.36
CA PRO A 84 2.70 7.78 9.69
C PRO A 84 3.51 6.87 10.62
N GLU A 85 3.39 7.01 11.94
CA GLU A 85 4.29 6.41 12.93
C GLU A 85 4.33 4.88 12.80
N GLY A 86 3.17 4.23 12.68
CA GLY A 86 3.07 2.78 12.53
C GLY A 86 3.72 2.27 11.23
N LEU A 87 3.55 3.03 10.14
CA LEU A 87 4.21 2.73 8.87
C LEU A 87 5.74 2.85 9.01
N VAL A 88 6.23 3.97 9.56
CA VAL A 88 7.67 4.19 9.74
C VAL A 88 8.28 3.09 10.60
N GLU A 89 7.64 2.69 11.70
CA GLU A 89 8.10 1.59 12.54
C GLU A 89 8.20 0.27 11.76
N ALA A 90 7.17 -0.07 10.97
CA ALA A 90 7.19 -1.26 10.13
C ALA A 90 8.34 -1.26 9.12
N LEU A 91 8.71 -0.08 8.61
CA LEU A 91 9.75 0.10 7.60
C LEU A 91 11.18 0.10 8.15
N LYS A 92 11.40 0.34 9.45
CA LYS A 92 12.74 0.42 10.04
C LYS A 92 13.65 -0.76 9.70
N ARG A 93 13.09 -1.98 9.59
CA ARG A 93 13.83 -3.20 9.23
C ARG A 93 14.49 -3.16 7.85
N TYR A 94 14.00 -2.30 6.95
CA TYR A 94 14.53 -2.12 5.60
C TYR A 94 15.53 -0.98 5.49
N ILE A 95 15.62 -0.12 6.51
CA ILE A 95 16.53 1.02 6.52
C ILE A 95 17.87 0.54 7.05
N LYS A 96 18.91 0.60 6.22
CA LYS A 96 20.28 0.34 6.68
C LYS A 96 20.72 1.48 7.61
N PRO A 97 21.36 1.18 8.75
CA PRO A 97 21.97 2.23 9.55
C PRO A 97 23.01 2.95 8.69
N VAL A 98 22.93 4.28 8.65
CA VAL A 98 23.93 5.10 7.97
C VAL A 98 25.22 4.96 8.77
N LYS A 99 26.22 4.27 8.20
CA LYS A 99 27.58 4.32 8.73
C LYS A 99 28.06 5.76 8.55
N ARG A 100 28.22 6.48 9.66
CA ARG A 100 28.92 7.77 9.69
C ARG A 100 30.41 7.54 9.46
#